data_AF-A0A7X6QEH7-F1
#
_entry.id   AF-A0A7X6QEH7-F1
#
_cell.length_a   1.000
_cell.length_b   1.000
_cell.length_c   1.000
_cell.angle_alpha   90.00
_cell.angle_beta   90.00
_cell.angle_gamma   90.00
#
_symmetry.space_group_name_H-M   'P 1'
#
loop_
_entity.id
_entity.type
_entity.pdbx_description
1 polymer ?
#
loop_
_entity_poly.entity_id
_entity_poly.type
_entity_poly.pdbx_seq_one_letter_code
_entity_poly.pdbx_strand_id
1 'polypeptide(L)'
;MSPVKRKQIDPQEKAIEAALSPGRFISYDVAWSFVEDVRGVANDIDTIIRKDPARAARLCKIFIAACHEKADEIDDSSGNFGMLVEELFQGWIKACQAANFDPYETAISLISWMEDDPYGFCHDLERGVVKALDKNGLAASEKNDLSSLIELWLEHKEYDRLVSRLLQTADYELEDLSHYRAAGA
;
A
#
# COMPACT_ATOMS: atom_id res chain seq x y z
N MET A 1 -4.80 -39.89 -18.23
CA MET A 1 -4.87 -38.75 -17.29
C MET A 1 -3.46 -38.25 -17.07
N SER A 2 -3.15 -37.04 -17.53
CA SER A 2 -1.83 -36.42 -17.33
C SER A 2 -1.68 -36.00 -15.87
N PRO A 3 -0.48 -36.13 -15.26
CA PRO A 3 -0.28 -35.70 -13.88
C PRO A 3 -0.38 -34.17 -13.82
N VAL A 4 -1.32 -33.67 -13.03
CA VAL A 4 -1.43 -32.25 -12.70
C VAL A 4 -0.10 -31.84 -12.06
N LYS A 5 0.71 -31.02 -12.75
CA LYS A 5 1.89 -30.39 -12.17
C LYS A 5 1.43 -29.61 -10.95
N ARG A 6 1.75 -30.09 -9.73
CA ARG A 6 1.59 -29.31 -8.51
C ARG A 6 2.34 -28.00 -8.71
N LYS A 7 1.63 -26.86 -8.70
CA LYS A 7 2.26 -25.53 -8.68
C LYS A 7 3.22 -25.53 -7.49
N GLN A 8 4.51 -25.38 -7.77
CA GLN A 8 5.51 -25.27 -6.72
C GLN A 8 5.26 -23.94 -6.01
N ILE A 9 4.84 -24.01 -4.75
CA ILE A 9 4.61 -22.82 -3.90
C ILE A 9 5.94 -22.08 -3.78
N ASP A 10 5.89 -20.76 -3.93
CA ASP A 10 7.08 -19.91 -3.90
C ASP A 10 7.79 -20.06 -2.55
N PRO A 11 9.12 -20.27 -2.52
CA PRO A 11 9.86 -20.36 -1.25
C PRO A 11 9.67 -19.15 -0.34
N GLN A 12 9.48 -17.94 -0.90
CA GLN A 12 9.26 -16.73 -0.12
C GLN A 12 7.85 -16.65 0.46
N GLU A 13 6.83 -17.19 -0.21
CA GLU A 13 5.48 -17.32 0.38
C GLU A 13 5.53 -18.19 1.65
N LYS A 14 6.30 -19.28 1.63
CA LYS A 14 6.52 -20.13 2.81
C LYS A 14 7.30 -19.42 3.91
N ALA A 15 8.27 -18.58 3.54
CA ALA A 15 9.04 -17.80 4.50
C ALA A 15 8.17 -16.77 5.20
N ILE A 16 7.29 -16.08 4.45
CA ILE A 16 6.27 -15.16 4.99
C ILE A 16 5.38 -15.90 5.99
N GLU A 17 4.77 -17.03 5.58
CA GLU A 17 3.89 -17.83 6.44
C GLU A 17 4.59 -18.29 7.72
N ALA A 18 5.82 -18.79 7.60
CA ALA A 18 6.60 -19.26 8.74
C ALA A 18 6.96 -18.12 9.71
N ALA A 19 7.39 -16.97 9.18
CA ALA A 19 7.76 -15.81 10.00
C ALA A 19 6.56 -15.22 10.73
N LEU A 20 5.42 -15.07 10.04
CA LEU A 20 4.20 -14.52 10.65
C LEU A 20 3.55 -15.49 11.63
N SER A 21 3.74 -16.81 11.47
CA SER A 21 3.21 -17.83 12.40
C SER A 21 1.71 -17.61 12.68
N PRO A 22 0.83 -17.76 11.67
CA PRO A 22 -0.60 -17.50 11.83
C PRO A 22 -1.23 -18.38 12.92
N GLY A 23 -2.18 -17.83 13.68
CA GLY A 23 -2.83 -18.49 14.82
C GLY A 23 -2.04 -18.41 16.12
N ARG A 24 -0.83 -17.84 16.12
CA ARG A 24 0.00 -17.68 17.32
C ARG A 24 0.01 -16.22 17.77
N PHE A 25 -0.59 -15.95 18.92
CA PHE A 25 -0.50 -14.63 19.55
C PHE A 25 0.94 -14.29 19.96
N ILE A 26 1.37 -13.05 19.68
CA ILE A 26 2.68 -12.48 19.99
C ILE A 26 2.50 -11.39 21.05
N SER A 27 2.95 -11.66 22.27
CA SER A 27 2.88 -10.70 23.37
C SER A 27 3.94 -9.60 23.25
N TYR A 28 3.71 -8.47 23.89
CA TYR A 28 4.62 -7.32 23.93
C TYR A 28 6.09 -7.68 24.18
N ASP A 29 6.35 -8.55 25.17
CA ASP A 29 7.71 -8.94 25.59
C ASP A 29 8.54 -9.64 24.49
N VAL A 30 7.88 -10.20 23.46
CA VAL A 30 8.53 -10.90 22.33
C VAL A 30 8.26 -10.24 20.98
N ALA A 31 7.44 -9.18 20.96
CA ALA A 31 7.04 -8.48 19.74
C ALA A 31 8.26 -7.94 18.98
N TRP A 32 9.27 -7.41 19.69
CA TRP A 32 10.48 -6.89 19.05
C TRP A 32 11.26 -7.96 18.27
N SER A 33 11.57 -9.10 18.90
CA SER A 33 12.31 -10.18 18.21
C SER A 33 11.49 -10.78 17.07
N PHE A 34 10.17 -10.88 17.25
CA PHE A 34 9.26 -11.30 16.19
C PHE A 34 9.32 -10.34 14.99
N VAL A 35 9.23 -9.03 15.21
CA VAL A 35 9.30 -8.03 14.13
C VAL A 35 10.64 -8.12 13.39
N GLU A 36 11.76 -8.35 14.08
CA GLU A 36 13.07 -8.54 13.42
C GLU A 36 13.12 -9.78 12.51
N ASP A 37 12.52 -10.90 12.94
CA ASP A 37 12.42 -12.11 12.12
C ASP A 37 11.57 -11.85 10.86
N VAL A 38 10.43 -11.16 11.02
CA VAL A 38 9.56 -10.77 9.89
C VAL A 38 10.27 -9.77 8.96
N ARG A 39 11.03 -8.83 9.52
CA ARG A 39 11.88 -7.87 8.77
C ARG A 39 12.96 -8.58 7.96
N GLY A 40 13.52 -9.68 8.46
CA GLY A 40 14.43 -10.53 7.70
C GLY A 40 13.83 -10.99 6.36
N VAL A 41 12.58 -11.44 6.37
CA VAL A 41 11.86 -11.86 5.16
C VAL A 41 11.57 -10.67 4.23
N ALA A 42 11.21 -9.51 4.78
CA ALA A 42 10.99 -8.29 3.99
C ALA A 42 12.27 -7.87 3.25
N ASN A 43 13.41 -7.88 3.94
CA ASN A 43 14.72 -7.57 3.36
C ASN A 43 15.09 -8.56 2.25
N ASP A 44 14.81 -9.86 2.41
CA ASP A 44 15.04 -10.85 1.37
C ASP A 44 14.24 -10.55 0.10
N ILE A 45 12.98 -10.13 0.24
CA ILE A 45 12.13 -9.74 -0.90
C ILE A 45 12.66 -8.48 -1.58
N ASP A 46 13.14 -7.50 -0.82
CA ASP A 46 13.75 -6.28 -1.37
C ASP A 46 14.95 -6.59 -2.29
N THR A 47 15.73 -7.63 -1.98
CA THR A 47 16.83 -8.07 -2.88
C THR A 47 16.33 -8.64 -4.21
N ILE A 48 15.07 -9.12 -4.26
CA ILE A 48 14.44 -9.71 -5.45
C ILE A 48 14.02 -8.62 -6.43
N ILE A 49 13.68 -7.41 -5.96
CA ILE A 49 13.19 -6.30 -6.80
C ILE A 49 14.09 -6.05 -8.00
N ARG A 50 15.42 -6.09 -7.82
CA ARG A 50 16.37 -5.86 -8.92
C ARG A 50 16.42 -6.98 -9.96
N LYS A 51 16.03 -8.21 -9.60
CA LYS A 51 16.15 -9.41 -10.43
C LYS A 51 14.82 -9.79 -11.08
N ASP A 52 13.74 -9.70 -10.32
CA ASP A 52 12.38 -10.03 -10.74
C ASP A 52 11.39 -9.12 -10.00
N PRO A 53 11.23 -7.87 -10.47
CA PRO A 53 10.39 -6.89 -9.80
C PRO A 53 8.91 -7.29 -9.79
N ALA A 54 8.43 -7.98 -10.84
CA ALA A 54 7.05 -8.44 -10.90
C ALA A 54 6.77 -9.53 -9.84
N ARG A 55 7.73 -10.41 -9.58
CA ARG A 55 7.63 -11.38 -8.47
C ARG A 55 7.70 -10.69 -7.11
N ALA A 56 8.63 -9.75 -6.92
CA ALA A 56 8.72 -8.99 -5.68
C ALA A 56 7.41 -8.24 -5.37
N ALA A 57 6.81 -7.58 -6.36
CA ALA A 57 5.53 -6.87 -6.18
C ALA A 57 4.40 -7.81 -5.73
N ARG A 58 4.31 -9.02 -6.29
CA ARG A 58 3.34 -10.02 -5.84
C ARG A 58 3.60 -10.51 -4.42
N LEU A 59 4.87 -10.76 -4.08
CA LEU A 59 5.26 -11.20 -2.74
C LEU A 59 4.97 -10.12 -1.69
N CYS A 60 5.28 -8.85 -1.96
CA CYS A 60 4.94 -7.75 -1.05
C CYS A 60 3.42 -7.65 -0.84
N LYS A 61 2.59 -7.76 -1.90
CA LYS A 61 1.12 -7.77 -1.74
C LYS A 61 0.63 -8.89 -0.82
N ILE A 62 1.15 -10.11 -1.02
CA ILE A 62 0.82 -11.26 -0.16
C ILE A 62 1.25 -10.99 1.29
N PHE A 63 2.44 -10.43 1.47
CA PHE A 63 2.98 -10.13 2.79
C PHE A 63 2.14 -9.09 3.53
N ILE A 64 1.79 -7.98 2.85
CA ILE A 64 0.94 -6.93 3.41
C ILE A 64 -0.42 -7.50 3.85
N ALA A 65 -1.05 -8.33 3.01
CA ALA A 65 -2.32 -8.98 3.35
C ALA A 65 -2.17 -9.88 4.59
N ALA A 66 -1.12 -10.69 4.64
CA ALA A 66 -0.86 -11.55 5.79
C ALA A 66 -0.52 -10.75 7.06
N CYS A 67 0.08 -9.57 6.94
CA CYS A 67 0.29 -8.67 8.07
C CYS A 67 -1.02 -8.07 8.62
N HIS A 68 -2.02 -7.81 7.78
CA HIS A 68 -3.35 -7.40 8.24
C HIS A 68 -4.01 -8.52 9.05
N GLU A 69 -3.94 -9.76 8.58
CA GLU A 69 -4.42 -10.91 9.35
C GLU A 69 -3.66 -11.08 10.68
N LYS A 70 -2.36 -10.76 10.68
CA LYS A 70 -1.51 -10.86 11.87
C LYS A 70 -1.78 -9.78 12.90
N ALA A 71 -2.33 -8.63 12.50
CA ALA A 71 -2.51 -7.47 13.38
C ALA A 71 -3.38 -7.79 14.62
N ASP A 72 -4.37 -8.69 14.48
CA ASP A 72 -5.19 -9.17 15.60
C ASP A 72 -4.44 -10.11 16.56
N GLU A 73 -3.28 -10.63 16.13
CA GLU A 73 -2.50 -11.64 16.84
C GLU A 73 -1.18 -11.09 17.41
N ILE A 74 -1.01 -9.78 17.49
CA ILE A 74 0.19 -9.15 18.04
C ILE A 74 -0.16 -7.96 18.93
N ASP A 75 0.50 -7.88 20.07
CA ASP A 75 0.55 -6.64 20.85
C ASP A 75 1.63 -5.72 20.28
N ASP A 76 1.26 -4.88 19.31
CA ASP A 76 2.12 -3.85 18.72
C ASP A 76 1.90 -2.47 19.34
N SER A 77 1.68 -2.40 20.66
CA SER A 77 1.63 -1.11 21.37
C SER A 77 2.89 -0.25 21.16
N SER A 78 3.99 -0.87 20.73
CA SER A 78 5.24 -0.19 20.36
C SER A 78 5.24 0.47 18.97
N GLY A 79 4.33 0.08 18.07
CA GLY A 79 4.24 0.55 16.68
C GLY A 79 5.29 -0.02 15.72
N ASN A 80 6.14 -0.96 16.16
CA ASN A 80 7.22 -1.50 15.35
C ASN A 80 6.71 -2.40 14.22
N PHE A 81 5.62 -3.12 14.46
CA PHE A 81 4.99 -3.94 13.43
C PHE A 81 4.30 -3.04 12.39
N GLY A 82 3.58 -2.00 12.83
CA GLY A 82 3.00 -1.00 11.92
C GLY A 82 4.05 -0.34 11.01
N MET A 83 5.19 0.09 11.58
CA MET A 83 6.31 0.65 10.80
C MET A 83 6.86 -0.33 9.76
N LEU A 84 6.96 -1.63 10.10
CA LEU A 84 7.38 -2.66 9.15
C LEU A 84 6.37 -2.80 7.99
N VAL A 85 5.06 -2.77 8.28
CA VAL A 85 4.04 -2.86 7.23
C VAL A 85 4.11 -1.65 6.29
N GLU A 86 4.38 -0.46 6.83
CA GLU A 86 4.64 0.74 6.01
C GLU A 86 5.85 0.53 5.07
N GLU A 87 6.96 -0.01 5.58
CA GLU A 87 8.14 -0.36 4.78
C GLU A 87 7.80 -1.36 3.66
N LEU A 88 6.91 -2.34 3.93
CA LEU A 88 6.44 -3.30 2.94
C LEU A 88 5.62 -2.65 1.82
N PHE A 89 4.74 -1.69 2.15
CA PHE A 89 4.03 -0.91 1.13
C PHE A 89 4.99 -0.11 0.26
N GLN A 90 6.01 0.52 0.85
CA GLN A 90 7.05 1.21 0.08
C GLN A 90 7.82 0.25 -0.84
N GLY A 91 8.15 -0.95 -0.36
CA GLY A 91 8.77 -2.02 -1.16
C GLY A 91 7.88 -2.47 -2.32
N TRP A 92 6.58 -2.65 -2.06
CA TRP A 92 5.59 -3.00 -3.08
C TRP A 92 5.53 -1.96 -4.21
N ILE A 93 5.44 -0.67 -3.88
CA ILE A 93 5.38 0.41 -4.87
C ILE A 93 6.66 0.45 -5.70
N LYS A 94 7.84 0.36 -5.07
CA LYS A 94 9.14 0.28 -5.78
C LYS A 94 9.17 -0.91 -6.74
N ALA A 95 8.65 -2.06 -6.33
CA ALA A 95 8.59 -3.25 -7.16
C ALA A 95 7.63 -3.09 -8.35
N CYS A 96 6.45 -2.49 -8.16
CA CYS A 96 5.53 -2.15 -9.25
C CYS A 96 6.18 -1.24 -10.29
N GLN A 97 6.88 -0.20 -9.84
CA GLN A 97 7.60 0.73 -10.72
C GLN A 97 8.72 0.03 -11.49
N ALA A 98 9.54 -0.77 -10.81
CA ALA A 98 10.62 -1.53 -11.45
C ALA A 98 10.08 -2.58 -12.44
N ALA A 99 8.86 -3.09 -12.21
CA ALA A 99 8.17 -4.00 -13.12
C ALA A 99 7.44 -3.28 -14.26
N ASN A 100 7.45 -1.94 -14.27
CA ASN A 100 6.71 -1.10 -15.20
C ASN A 100 5.21 -1.46 -15.24
N PHE A 101 4.64 -1.77 -14.07
CA PHE A 101 3.20 -1.92 -13.91
C PHE A 101 2.49 -0.59 -14.12
N ASP A 102 1.21 -0.65 -14.50
CA ASP A 102 0.41 0.56 -14.69
C ASP A 102 0.36 1.36 -13.38
N PRO A 103 0.87 2.61 -13.36
CA PRO A 103 0.79 3.47 -12.20
C PRO A 103 -0.64 3.73 -11.74
N TYR A 104 -1.62 3.74 -12.66
CA TYR A 104 -3.03 3.92 -12.34
C TYR A 104 -3.57 2.74 -11.53
N GLU A 105 -3.39 1.52 -12.02
CA GLU A 105 -3.81 0.29 -11.32
C GLU A 105 -3.11 0.12 -9.97
N THR A 106 -1.88 0.59 -9.87
CA THR A 106 -1.12 0.62 -8.61
C THR A 106 -1.73 1.61 -7.61
N ALA A 107 -2.09 2.81 -8.08
CA ALA A 107 -2.75 3.82 -7.25
C ALA A 107 -4.14 3.36 -6.79
N ILE A 108 -4.95 2.77 -7.67
CA ILE A 108 -6.26 2.20 -7.30
C ILE A 108 -6.10 1.10 -6.25
N SER A 109 -5.16 0.18 -6.45
CA SER A 109 -4.86 -0.88 -5.47
C SER A 109 -4.47 -0.29 -4.11
N LEU A 110 -3.70 0.81 -4.09
CA LEU A 110 -3.24 1.46 -2.87
C LEU A 110 -4.40 2.17 -2.15
N ILE A 111 -5.26 2.88 -2.87
CA ILE A 111 -6.45 3.52 -2.30
C ILE A 111 -7.35 2.47 -1.65
N SER A 112 -7.57 1.32 -2.29
CA SER A 112 -8.36 0.24 -1.69
C SER A 112 -7.75 -0.29 -0.38
N TRP A 113 -6.43 -0.30 -0.24
CA TRP A 113 -5.80 -0.62 1.05
C TRP A 113 -6.01 0.48 2.09
N MET A 114 -5.97 1.76 1.70
CA MET A 114 -6.23 2.88 2.61
C MET A 114 -7.68 2.93 3.09
N GLU A 115 -8.64 2.61 2.23
CA GLU A 115 -10.06 2.56 2.56
C GLU A 115 -10.42 1.39 3.51
N ASP A 116 -9.67 0.29 3.44
CA ASP A 116 -9.85 -0.93 4.25
C ASP A 116 -8.64 -1.16 5.17
N ASP A 117 -8.24 -0.12 5.91
CA ASP A 117 -7.13 -0.15 6.87
C ASP A 117 -7.62 0.02 8.32
N PRO A 118 -8.22 -1.03 8.92
CA PRO A 118 -8.72 -0.97 10.29
C PRO A 118 -7.61 -0.81 11.34
N TYR A 119 -6.35 -1.02 10.96
CA TYR A 119 -5.19 -1.00 11.87
C TYR A 119 -4.33 0.27 11.72
N GLY A 120 -4.62 1.13 10.76
CA GLY A 120 -3.92 2.40 10.54
C GLY A 120 -2.51 2.25 9.95
N PHE A 121 -2.18 1.12 9.29
CA PHE A 121 -0.89 0.91 8.63
C PHE A 121 -0.63 1.90 7.48
N CYS A 122 -1.68 2.45 6.90
CA CYS A 122 -1.64 3.41 5.80
C CYS A 122 -1.63 4.88 6.27
N HIS A 123 -1.79 5.14 7.58
CA HIS A 123 -1.93 6.50 8.12
C HIS A 123 -0.74 7.43 7.77
N ASP A 124 0.49 6.92 7.89
CA ASP A 124 1.70 7.69 7.56
C ASP A 124 2.21 7.41 6.14
N LEU A 125 1.55 6.49 5.44
CA LEU A 125 1.93 6.03 4.11
C LEU A 125 1.79 7.15 3.08
N GLU A 126 0.91 8.14 3.29
CA GLU A 126 0.76 9.32 2.45
C GLU A 126 2.08 10.08 2.23
N ARG A 127 2.92 10.18 3.28
CA ARG A 127 4.23 10.83 3.20
C ARG A 127 5.27 9.99 2.44
N GLY A 128 5.11 8.68 2.43
CA GLY A 128 5.92 7.72 1.68
C GLY A 128 5.47 7.57 0.23
N VAL A 129 4.15 7.62 -0.03
CA VAL A 129 3.48 7.41 -1.32
C VAL A 129 3.69 8.60 -2.25
N VAL A 130 3.65 9.83 -1.75
CA VAL A 130 3.99 11.01 -2.58
C VAL A 130 5.46 10.97 -3.04
N LYS A 131 6.35 10.30 -2.28
CA LYS A 131 7.74 10.05 -2.70
C LYS A 131 7.88 8.83 -3.60
N ALA A 132 7.02 7.83 -3.41
CA ALA A 132 7.10 6.55 -4.10
C ALA A 132 6.31 6.55 -5.43
N LEU A 133 5.27 7.35 -5.60
CA LEU A 133 4.62 7.59 -6.89
C LEU A 133 5.47 8.58 -7.70
N ASP A 134 5.89 8.16 -8.88
CA ASP A 134 6.55 9.08 -9.81
C ASP A 134 5.52 10.06 -10.39
N LYS A 135 5.98 11.01 -11.21
CA LYS A 135 5.09 12.01 -11.85
C LYS A 135 3.96 11.36 -12.65
N ASN A 136 4.12 10.14 -13.14
CA ASN A 136 3.11 9.43 -13.93
C ASN A 136 2.04 8.79 -13.04
N GLY A 137 2.42 8.24 -11.88
CA GLY A 137 1.48 7.77 -10.86
C GLY A 137 0.63 8.88 -10.27
N LEU A 138 1.23 10.05 -10.04
CA LEU A 138 0.52 11.25 -9.63
C LEU A 138 -0.45 11.75 -10.71
N ALA A 139 -0.02 11.83 -11.98
CA ALA A 139 -0.89 12.22 -13.08
C ALA A 139 -2.05 11.23 -13.35
N ALA A 140 -1.84 9.95 -13.07
CA ALA A 140 -2.88 8.93 -13.20
C ALA A 140 -3.98 9.08 -12.13
N SER A 141 -3.62 9.53 -10.91
CA SER A 141 -4.58 9.82 -9.84
C SER A 141 -5.54 10.97 -10.20
N GLU A 142 -5.16 11.86 -11.12
CA GLU A 142 -5.96 13.01 -11.59
C GLU A 142 -7.24 12.63 -12.37
N LYS A 143 -7.38 11.34 -12.74
CA LYS A 143 -8.57 10.76 -13.38
C LYS A 143 -9.65 10.29 -12.41
N ASN A 144 -9.42 10.39 -11.10
CA ASN A 144 -10.43 10.06 -10.08
C ASN A 144 -11.27 11.28 -9.71
N ASP A 145 -12.34 11.06 -8.92
CA ASP A 145 -13.28 12.10 -8.49
C ASP A 145 -12.56 13.33 -7.92
N LEU A 146 -12.96 14.49 -8.44
CA LEU A 146 -12.32 15.76 -8.17
C LEU A 146 -12.40 16.15 -6.69
N SER A 147 -13.44 15.68 -5.97
CA SER A 147 -13.64 15.99 -4.55
C SER A 147 -12.54 15.41 -3.66
N SER A 148 -12.22 14.12 -3.81
CA SER A 148 -11.20 13.45 -3.01
C SER A 148 -9.79 13.99 -3.26
N LEU A 149 -9.50 14.43 -4.49
CA LEU A 149 -8.22 15.04 -4.84
C LEU A 149 -8.07 16.47 -4.28
N ILE A 150 -9.16 17.24 -4.24
CA ILE A 150 -9.18 18.58 -3.66
C ILE A 150 -8.87 18.52 -2.15
N GLU A 151 -9.50 17.61 -1.42
CA GLU A 151 -9.26 17.45 0.02
C GLU A 151 -7.80 17.08 0.30
N LEU A 152 -7.28 16.09 -0.43
CA LEU A 152 -5.89 15.65 -0.32
C LEU A 152 -4.89 16.79 -0.61
N TRP A 153 -5.10 17.58 -1.67
CA TRP A 153 -4.20 18.68 -2.01
C TRP A 153 -4.33 19.89 -1.08
N LEU A 154 -5.52 20.13 -0.51
CA LEU A 154 -5.72 21.18 0.50
C LEU A 154 -5.03 20.84 1.82
N GLU A 155 -5.14 19.59 2.27
CA GLU A 155 -4.50 19.10 3.49
C GLU A 155 -2.98 19.19 3.41
N HIS A 156 -2.42 18.82 2.26
CA HIS A 156 -0.97 18.79 2.05
C HIS A 156 -0.38 20.08 1.44
N LYS A 157 -1.19 21.14 1.33
CA LYS A 157 -0.80 22.49 0.86
C LYS A 157 -0.20 22.52 -0.56
N GLU A 158 -0.61 21.60 -1.41
CA GLU A 158 -0.17 21.49 -2.82
C GLU A 158 -0.98 22.45 -3.72
N TYR A 159 -0.96 23.75 -3.38
CA TYR A 159 -1.85 24.76 -3.97
C TYR A 159 -1.64 24.95 -5.48
N ASP A 160 -0.40 24.85 -5.98
CA ASP A 160 -0.11 25.03 -7.41
C ASP A 160 -0.74 23.92 -8.27
N ARG A 161 -0.83 22.69 -7.73
CA ARG A 161 -1.45 21.54 -8.39
C ARG A 161 -2.97 21.62 -8.33
N LEU A 162 -3.51 22.01 -7.18
CA LEU A 162 -4.93 22.30 -7.00
C LEU A 162 -5.40 23.37 -8.01
N VAL A 163 -4.67 24.49 -8.11
CA VAL A 163 -4.98 25.58 -9.06
C VAL A 163 -4.89 25.09 -10.50
N SER A 164 -3.85 24.31 -10.85
CA SER A 164 -3.68 23.78 -12.20
C SER A 164 -4.80 22.83 -12.61
N ARG A 165 -5.28 21.97 -11.71
CA ARG A 165 -6.40 21.07 -11.98
C ARG A 165 -7.72 21.81 -12.07
N LEU A 166 -8.01 22.73 -11.13
CA LEU A 166 -9.23 23.56 -11.15
C LEU A 166 -9.37 24.38 -12.45
N LEU A 167 -8.25 24.86 -13.01
CA LEU A 167 -8.24 25.57 -14.29
C LEU A 167 -8.45 24.67 -15.52
N GLN A 168 -8.28 23.36 -15.38
CA GLN A 168 -8.40 22.36 -16.46
C GLN A 168 -9.67 21.51 -16.34
N THR A 169 -10.38 21.60 -15.23
CA THR A 169 -11.66 20.93 -14.98
C THR A 169 -12.79 21.57 -15.78
N ALA A 170 -13.68 20.75 -16.34
CA ALA A 170 -14.87 21.22 -17.06
C ALA A 170 -15.99 21.65 -16.10
N ASP A 171 -16.81 22.63 -16.49
CA ASP A 171 -17.86 23.25 -15.64
C ASP A 171 -18.81 22.22 -14.99
N TYR A 172 -19.14 21.11 -15.67
CA TYR A 172 -20.03 20.09 -15.12
C TYR A 172 -19.41 19.29 -13.95
N GLU A 173 -18.09 19.08 -13.94
CA GLU A 173 -17.38 18.43 -12.83
C GLU A 173 -17.28 19.35 -11.61
N LEU A 174 -17.32 20.68 -11.82
CA LEU A 174 -17.39 21.68 -10.75
C LEU A 174 -18.81 21.81 -10.18
N GLU A 175 -19.84 21.64 -11.00
CA GLU A 175 -21.24 21.64 -10.56
C GLU A 175 -21.55 20.43 -9.67
N ASP A 176 -21.01 19.24 -9.97
CA ASP A 176 -21.14 18.04 -9.14
C ASP A 176 -20.55 18.23 -7.72
N LEU A 177 -19.47 19.02 -7.57
CA LEU A 177 -18.94 19.40 -6.25
C LEU A 177 -19.92 20.25 -5.43
N SER A 178 -20.76 21.06 -6.08
CA SER A 178 -21.76 21.90 -5.40
C SER A 178 -22.92 21.06 -4.84
N HIS A 179 -23.26 19.96 -5.52
CA HIS A 179 -24.31 19.03 -5.12
C HIS A 179 -23.93 18.21 -3.88
N TYR A 180 -22.64 17.85 -3.74
CA TYR A 180 -22.14 17.15 -2.56
C TYR A 180 -22.27 17.98 -1.27
N ARG A 181 -22.06 19.31 -1.34
CA ARG A 181 -22.23 20.21 -0.19
C ARG A 181 -23.68 20.52 0.18
N ALA A 182 -24.61 20.43 -0.77
CA ALA A 182 -26.03 20.72 -0.52
C ALA A 182 -26.81 19.54 0.08
N ALA A 183 -26.28 18.31 0.00
CA ALA A 183 -26.89 17.10 0.55
C ALA A 183 -26.48 16.80 2.00
N GLY A 184 -25.58 17.59 2.59
CA GLY A 184 -25.04 17.41 3.94
C GLY A 184 -25.26 18.61 4.87
N ALA A 185 -26.43 19.27 4.79
CA ALA A 185 -26.86 20.30 5.74
C ALA A 185 -28.14 19.88 6.48
#